data_AF-A0A4Q7ZNF9-F1
#
_entry.id   AF-A0A4Q7ZNF9-F1
#
_cell.length_a   1.000
_cell.length_b   1.000
_cell.length_c   1.000
_cell.angle_alpha   90.00
_cell.angle_beta   90.00
_cell.angle_gamma   90.00
#
_symmetry.space_group_name_H-M   'P 1'
#
loop_
_entity.id
_entity.type
_entity.pdbx_description
1 polymer ?
#
loop_
_entity_poly.entity_id
_entity_poly.type
_entity_poly.pdbx_seq_one_letter_code
_entity_poly.pdbx_strand_id
1 'polypeptide(L)'
;MRRLCLIALSGALVLVGAGCTTEPDTAAQPAGTPAAAPAAPSVAPGGPAPAPGAVSSTAAAAGDAALKGNSAAICDQATTTGAHAGATFAQDLKLLIDAESAQDSAAVSQARSKTARDVQNYAYALADMGKLASEPDLKKALTTMSKQVGALKGDVRKLDATRLAGLQATLDKACGKG
;
A
#
# COMPACT_ATOMS: atom_id res chain seq x y z
N MET A 1 9.36 -26.98 39.93
CA MET A 1 9.26 -28.13 39.00
C MET A 1 8.98 -27.56 37.62
N ARG A 2 9.99 -27.15 36.85
CA ARG A 2 10.67 -27.97 35.83
C ARG A 2 9.67 -28.77 34.98
N ARG A 3 9.36 -28.27 33.78
CA ARG A 3 9.31 -29.06 32.53
C ARG A 3 9.40 -28.12 31.33
N LEU A 4 10.64 -28.02 30.83
CA LEU A 4 10.98 -27.62 29.48
C LEU A 4 10.51 -28.71 28.51
N CYS A 5 9.99 -28.32 27.34
CA CYS A 5 10.04 -29.15 26.15
C CYS A 5 10.60 -28.30 25.00
N LEU A 6 11.92 -28.40 24.85
CA LEU A 6 12.66 -28.10 23.63
C LEU A 6 12.27 -29.15 22.58
N ILE A 7 11.85 -28.70 21.40
CA ILE A 7 11.89 -29.52 20.18
C ILE A 7 12.96 -28.89 19.29
N ALA A 8 14.02 -29.66 19.08
CA ALA A 8 15.13 -29.36 18.18
C ALA A 8 15.22 -30.49 17.15
N LEU A 9 15.96 -30.18 16.06
CA LEU A 9 16.43 -31.04 14.97
C LEU A 9 15.43 -31.21 13.81
N SER A 10 15.81 -31.13 12.53
CA SER A 10 17.11 -30.89 11.89
C SER A 10 16.97 -30.84 10.38
N GLY A 11 17.85 -30.04 9.73
CA GLY A 11 18.45 -30.29 8.40
C GLY A 11 17.56 -30.13 7.17
N ALA A 12 18.04 -29.89 5.96
CA ALA A 12 19.26 -29.34 5.35
C ALA A 12 19.06 -29.54 3.82
N LEU A 13 19.85 -28.82 3.01
CA LEU A 13 20.06 -28.98 1.55
C LEU A 13 18.95 -28.48 0.59
N VAL A 14 19.22 -27.90 -0.58
CA VAL A 14 20.40 -27.28 -1.23
C VAL A 14 19.89 -26.62 -2.54
N LEU A 15 20.54 -25.52 -2.89
CA LEU A 15 20.70 -24.73 -4.13
C LEU A 15 20.01 -25.03 -5.48
N VAL A 16 20.05 -23.94 -6.28
CA VAL A 16 20.12 -23.77 -7.75
C VAL A 16 18.75 -23.53 -8.42
N GLY A 17 18.46 -22.46 -9.14
CA GLY A 17 19.27 -21.48 -9.87
C GLY A 17 18.85 -21.53 -11.35
N ALA A 18 18.29 -20.44 -11.88
CA ALA A 18 18.16 -20.21 -13.32
C ALA A 18 18.03 -18.71 -13.59
N GLY A 19 19.17 -18.04 -13.76
CA GLY A 19 19.26 -16.79 -14.49
C GLY A 19 19.34 -17.13 -15.98
N CYS A 20 18.43 -16.60 -16.80
CA CYS A 20 18.55 -16.64 -18.25
C CYS A 20 19.29 -15.38 -18.70
N THR A 21 20.61 -15.51 -18.80
CA THR A 21 21.45 -14.68 -19.67
C THR A 21 21.78 -15.56 -20.88
N THR A 22 21.41 -15.15 -22.09
CA THR A 22 21.79 -15.87 -23.31
C THR A 22 22.12 -14.88 -24.42
N GLU A 23 23.42 -14.73 -24.63
CA GLU A 23 24.17 -14.55 -25.88
C GLU A 23 25.61 -15.04 -25.57
N PRO A 24 26.46 -15.47 -26.52
CA PRO A 24 26.51 -15.07 -27.93
C PRO A 24 26.81 -16.21 -28.95
N ASP A 25 26.83 -15.84 -30.23
CA ASP A 25 27.98 -15.95 -31.15
C ASP A 25 27.66 -16.49 -32.57
N THR A 26 27.66 -15.53 -33.50
CA THR A 26 28.48 -15.43 -34.72
C THR A 26 28.69 -16.63 -35.67
N ALA A 27 28.42 -16.31 -36.95
CA ALA A 27 28.98 -16.81 -38.22
C ALA A 27 28.42 -18.09 -38.86
N ALA A 28 27.70 -17.90 -39.97
CA ALA A 28 28.12 -18.36 -41.30
C ALA A 28 27.26 -17.74 -42.42
N GLN A 29 27.90 -17.03 -43.36
CA GLN A 29 27.37 -16.60 -44.67
C GLN A 29 27.63 -17.72 -45.70
N PRO A 30 26.88 -17.81 -46.82
CA PRO A 30 27.32 -17.11 -48.04
C PRO A 30 26.21 -16.56 -48.98
N ALA A 31 26.57 -15.41 -49.59
CA ALA A 31 26.26 -14.77 -50.89
C ALA A 31 24.94 -14.98 -51.70
N GLY A 32 24.33 -13.86 -52.14
CA GLY A 32 23.66 -13.77 -53.46
C GLY A 32 22.56 -12.70 -53.70
N THR A 33 22.94 -11.49 -54.15
CA THR A 33 22.19 -10.52 -55.02
C THR A 33 21.07 -9.60 -54.44
N PRO A 34 20.93 -8.33 -54.89
CA PRO A 34 20.39 -7.21 -54.10
C PRO A 34 18.98 -6.75 -54.49
N ALA A 35 18.19 -6.27 -53.52
CA ALA A 35 17.01 -5.44 -53.78
C ALA A 35 16.65 -4.54 -52.59
N ALA A 36 16.63 -3.23 -52.87
CA ALA A 36 15.85 -2.14 -52.27
C ALA A 36 15.73 -2.02 -50.74
N ALA A 37 16.33 -0.96 -50.21
CA ALA A 37 16.10 -0.44 -48.85
C ALA A 37 14.66 0.03 -48.65
N PRO A 38 14.11 -0.18 -47.44
CA PRO A 38 13.42 0.89 -46.74
C PRO A 38 14.02 1.13 -45.35
N ALA A 39 13.82 2.37 -44.89
CA ALA A 39 14.45 3.04 -43.76
C ALA A 39 14.43 2.32 -42.40
N ALA A 40 15.51 2.53 -41.64
CA ALA A 40 15.61 2.22 -40.22
C ALA A 40 14.62 3.08 -39.40
N PRO A 41 13.88 2.50 -38.43
CA PRO A 41 13.36 3.28 -37.32
C PRO A 41 14.46 3.46 -36.28
N SER A 42 14.81 4.72 -36.04
CA SER A 42 15.70 5.18 -34.98
C SER A 42 15.30 4.64 -33.61
N VAL A 43 16.27 4.12 -32.87
CA VAL A 43 16.19 3.85 -31.44
C VAL A 43 15.99 5.19 -30.72
N ALA A 44 14.80 5.41 -30.17
CA ALA A 44 14.56 6.50 -29.24
C ALA A 44 15.05 6.09 -27.83
N PRO A 45 15.74 6.98 -27.10
CA PRO A 45 16.33 6.67 -25.80
C PRO A 45 15.28 6.69 -24.68
N GLY A 46 15.42 5.74 -23.75
CA GLY A 46 15.06 5.86 -22.33
C GLY A 46 13.76 6.57 -21.97
N GLY A 47 12.65 5.82 -21.96
CA GLY A 47 11.48 6.23 -21.18
C GLY A 47 11.83 6.21 -19.68
N PRO A 48 11.44 7.24 -18.90
CA PRO A 48 11.77 7.31 -17.48
C PRO A 48 11.08 6.18 -16.70
N ALA A 49 11.81 5.60 -15.75
CA ALA A 49 11.29 4.65 -14.78
C ALA A 49 10.05 5.25 -14.07
N PRO A 50 8.99 4.46 -13.83
CA PRO A 50 7.78 4.97 -13.20
C PRO A 50 8.10 5.49 -11.80
N ALA A 51 7.76 6.75 -11.56
CA ALA A 51 7.81 7.35 -10.23
C ALA A 51 6.85 6.59 -9.29
N PRO A 52 7.26 6.29 -8.05
CA PRO A 52 6.35 5.70 -7.07
C PRO A 52 5.30 6.75 -6.70
N GLY A 53 4.06 6.57 -7.20
CA GLY A 53 2.95 7.44 -6.86
C GLY A 53 1.86 7.62 -7.91
N ALA A 54 2.06 7.17 -9.15
CA ALA A 54 1.00 7.21 -10.15
C ALA A 54 0.08 5.99 -10.01
N VAL A 55 -0.85 6.03 -9.04
CA VAL A 55 -2.07 5.22 -9.16
C VAL A 55 -2.78 5.68 -10.43
N SER A 56 -2.86 4.80 -11.43
CA SER A 56 -3.53 5.12 -12.69
C SER A 56 -4.98 5.49 -12.39
N SER A 57 -5.39 6.71 -12.74
CA SER A 57 -6.74 7.25 -12.46
C SER A 57 -7.85 6.35 -13.01
N THR A 58 -7.57 5.59 -14.06
CA THR A 58 -8.46 4.58 -14.64
C THR A 58 -8.72 3.40 -13.69
N ALA A 59 -7.71 2.95 -12.94
CA ALA A 59 -7.85 1.84 -12.00
C ALA A 59 -8.65 2.26 -10.75
N ALA A 60 -8.44 3.49 -10.26
CA ALA A 60 -9.22 4.06 -9.16
C ALA A 60 -10.70 4.22 -9.56
N ALA A 61 -10.98 4.77 -10.75
CA ALA A 61 -12.34 4.95 -11.24
C ALA A 61 -13.09 3.62 -11.46
N ALA A 62 -12.38 2.56 -11.92
CA ALA A 62 -12.96 1.23 -12.05
C ALA A 62 -13.30 0.60 -10.68
N GLY A 63 -12.44 0.80 -9.68
CA GLY A 63 -12.72 0.40 -8.30
C GLY A 63 -13.92 1.12 -7.71
N ASP A 64 -14.01 2.44 -7.90
CA ASP A 64 -15.13 3.25 -7.41
C ASP A 64 -16.47 2.81 -8.02
N ALA A 65 -16.49 2.49 -9.32
CA ALA A 65 -17.68 1.98 -9.99
C ALA A 65 -18.14 0.62 -9.43
N ALA A 66 -17.19 -0.27 -9.09
CA ALA A 66 -17.50 -1.58 -8.51
C ALA A 66 -18.08 -1.49 -7.09
N LEU A 67 -17.73 -0.43 -6.35
CA LEU A 67 -18.18 -0.22 -4.97
C LEU A 67 -19.47 0.57 -4.86
N LYS A 68 -19.81 1.38 -5.87
CA LYS A 68 -20.91 2.34 -5.81
C LYS A 68 -22.23 1.66 -5.42
N GLY A 69 -22.76 2.04 -4.26
CA GLY A 69 -23.99 1.51 -3.69
C GLY A 69 -23.94 0.07 -3.18
N ASN A 70 -22.77 -0.59 -3.24
CA ASN A 70 -22.57 -1.91 -2.69
C ASN A 70 -22.01 -1.81 -1.26
N SER A 71 -22.91 -1.67 -0.29
CA SER A 71 -22.54 -1.47 1.12
C SER A 71 -21.71 -2.61 1.71
N ALA A 72 -21.94 -3.86 1.29
CA ALA A 72 -21.15 -5.01 1.74
C ALA A 72 -19.69 -4.90 1.25
N ALA A 73 -19.49 -4.63 -0.04
CA ALA A 73 -18.16 -4.45 -0.60
C ALA A 73 -17.44 -3.23 0.00
N ILE A 74 -18.15 -2.14 0.25
CA ILE A 74 -17.61 -0.97 0.94
C ILE A 74 -17.18 -1.31 2.37
N CYS A 75 -17.98 -2.09 3.11
CA CYS A 75 -17.64 -2.54 4.46
C CYS A 75 -16.39 -3.41 4.50
N ASP A 76 -16.27 -4.37 3.57
CA ASP A 76 -15.09 -5.24 3.48
C ASP A 76 -13.85 -4.43 3.08
N GLN A 77 -13.99 -3.49 2.14
CA GLN A 77 -12.90 -2.61 1.74
C GLN A 77 -12.48 -1.67 2.86
N ALA A 78 -13.44 -1.07 3.59
CA ALA A 78 -13.15 -0.19 4.71
C ALA A 78 -12.43 -0.94 5.84
N THR A 79 -12.85 -2.18 6.12
CA THR A 79 -12.21 -3.05 7.12
C THR A 79 -10.77 -3.36 6.72
N THR A 80 -10.57 -3.78 5.47
CA THR A 80 -9.24 -4.11 4.94
C THR A 80 -8.32 -2.88 4.94
N THR A 81 -8.83 -1.74 4.47
CA THR A 81 -8.11 -0.46 4.46
C THR A 81 -7.73 -0.03 5.87
N GLY A 82 -8.65 -0.17 6.83
CA GLY A 82 -8.39 0.15 8.24
C GLY A 82 -7.30 -0.73 8.87
N ALA A 83 -7.32 -2.04 8.59
CA ALA A 83 -6.28 -2.96 9.07
C ALA A 83 -4.89 -2.60 8.51
N HIS A 84 -4.80 -2.30 7.20
CA HIS A 84 -3.57 -1.84 6.58
C HIS A 84 -3.09 -0.51 7.17
N ALA A 85 -3.98 0.47 7.33
CA ALA A 85 -3.65 1.76 7.92
C ALA A 85 -3.12 1.62 9.36
N GLY A 86 -3.75 0.77 10.18
CA GLY A 86 -3.28 0.47 11.54
C GLY A 86 -1.85 -0.07 11.56
N ALA A 87 -1.53 -1.03 10.67
CA ALA A 87 -0.18 -1.56 10.54
C ALA A 87 0.83 -0.50 10.06
N THR A 88 0.45 0.33 9.09
CA THR A 88 1.28 1.46 8.61
C THR A 88 1.55 2.47 9.72
N PHE A 89 0.54 2.88 10.48
CA PHE A 89 0.72 3.84 11.57
C PHE A 89 1.61 3.29 12.69
N ALA A 90 1.53 1.99 12.98
CA ALA A 90 2.44 1.35 13.92
C ALA A 90 3.90 1.38 13.44
N GLN A 91 4.13 1.12 12.15
CA GLN A 91 5.48 1.24 11.55
C GLN A 91 5.98 2.68 11.54
N ASP A 92 5.14 3.65 11.20
CA ASP A 92 5.48 5.07 11.19
C ASP A 92 5.84 5.59 12.59
N LEU A 93 5.07 5.17 13.60
CA LEU A 93 5.35 5.50 14.98
C LEU A 93 6.71 4.92 15.41
N LYS A 94 6.98 3.66 15.05
CA LYS A 94 8.28 3.04 15.33
C LYS A 94 9.42 3.80 14.66
N LEU A 95 9.29 4.14 13.37
CA LEU A 95 10.28 4.92 12.63
C LEU A 95 10.56 6.26 13.31
N LEU A 96 9.51 6.97 13.75
CA LEU A 96 9.64 8.23 14.46
C LEU A 96 10.37 8.06 15.81
N ILE A 97 10.03 7.04 16.59
CA ILE A 97 10.69 6.75 17.87
C ILE A 97 12.16 6.40 17.66
N ASP A 98 12.48 5.57 16.67
CA ASP A 98 13.85 5.17 16.35
C ASP A 98 14.68 6.39 15.92
N ALA A 99 14.13 7.28 15.09
CA ALA A 99 14.77 8.53 14.67
C ALA A 99 15.00 9.52 15.83
N GLU A 100 14.01 9.68 16.71
CA GLU A 100 14.14 10.53 17.91
C GLU A 100 15.19 9.97 18.88
N SER A 101 15.23 8.64 19.05
CA SER A 101 16.21 7.96 19.90
C SER A 101 17.64 8.10 19.37
N ALA A 102 17.80 8.12 18.03
CA ALA A 102 19.08 8.39 17.37
C ALA A 102 19.46 9.88 17.35
N GLN A 103 18.59 10.78 17.81
CA GLN A 103 18.74 12.23 17.74
C GLN A 103 18.97 12.77 16.32
N ASP A 104 18.48 12.06 15.30
CA ASP A 104 18.59 12.44 13.89
C ASP A 104 17.41 13.34 13.49
N SER A 105 17.64 14.65 13.46
CA SER A 105 16.60 15.64 13.15
C SER A 105 16.06 15.53 11.72
N ALA A 106 16.87 15.07 10.77
CA ALA A 106 16.45 14.87 9.38
C ALA A 106 15.52 13.65 9.28
N ALA A 107 15.91 12.53 9.90
CA ALA A 107 15.07 11.35 9.98
C ALA A 107 13.75 11.62 10.73
N VAL A 108 13.77 12.41 11.80
CA VAL A 108 12.55 12.83 12.51
C VAL A 108 11.62 13.64 11.60
N SER A 109 12.16 14.59 10.84
CA SER A 109 11.37 15.40 9.90
C SER A 109 10.76 14.53 8.80
N GLN A 110 11.54 13.61 8.24
CA GLN A 110 11.07 12.66 7.23
C GLN A 110 9.98 11.73 7.78
N ALA A 111 10.18 11.17 8.98
CA ALA A 111 9.21 10.31 9.65
C ALA A 111 7.89 11.05 9.90
N ARG A 112 7.93 12.29 10.38
CA ARG A 112 6.74 13.13 10.59
C ARG A 112 6.01 13.43 9.27
N SER A 113 6.74 13.76 8.21
CA SER A 113 6.16 14.00 6.89
C SER A 113 5.49 12.76 6.31
N LYS A 114 6.13 11.59 6.43
CA LYS A 114 5.56 10.31 6.02
C LYS A 114 4.28 10.01 6.80
N THR A 115 4.35 10.08 8.12
CA THR A 115 3.21 9.85 9.01
C THR A 115 2.02 10.76 8.66
N ALA A 116 2.27 12.05 8.43
CA ALA A 116 1.23 13.01 8.06
C ALA A 116 0.54 12.63 6.75
N ARG A 117 1.32 12.22 5.75
CA ARG A 117 0.81 11.76 4.45
C ARG A 117 -0.04 10.51 4.59
N ASP A 118 0.41 9.53 5.37
CA ASP A 118 -0.31 8.25 5.50
C ASP A 118 -1.62 8.41 6.27
N VAL A 119 -1.62 9.24 7.32
CA VAL A 119 -2.86 9.63 8.03
C VAL A 119 -3.83 10.34 7.09
N GLN A 120 -3.33 11.28 6.29
CA GLN A 120 -4.16 12.03 5.35
C GLN A 120 -4.72 11.13 4.24
N ASN A 121 -3.91 10.23 3.68
CA ASN A 121 -4.32 9.27 2.67
C ASN A 121 -5.43 8.34 3.20
N TYR A 122 -5.30 7.84 4.43
CA TYR A 122 -6.33 7.01 5.04
C TYR A 122 -7.62 7.81 5.28
N ALA A 123 -7.52 9.05 5.76
CA ALA A 123 -8.68 9.92 5.91
C ALA A 123 -9.41 10.16 4.58
N TYR A 124 -8.68 10.31 3.47
CA TYR A 124 -9.28 10.45 2.14
C TYR A 124 -9.93 9.16 1.65
N ALA A 125 -9.27 8.01 1.82
CA ALA A 125 -9.87 6.72 1.46
C ALA A 125 -11.21 6.49 2.17
N LEU A 126 -11.30 6.82 3.46
CA LEU A 126 -12.56 6.78 4.22
C LEU A 126 -13.62 7.74 3.67
N ALA A 127 -13.22 8.97 3.31
CA ALA A 127 -14.14 9.94 2.73
C ALA A 127 -14.68 9.48 1.37
N ASP A 128 -13.83 8.91 0.51
CA ASP A 128 -14.21 8.45 -0.82
C ASP A 128 -15.14 7.24 -0.73
N MET A 129 -14.84 6.26 0.12
CA MET A 129 -15.78 5.17 0.42
C MET A 129 -17.13 5.70 0.95
N GLY A 130 -17.11 6.74 1.78
CA GLY A 130 -18.32 7.41 2.27
C GLY A 130 -19.16 8.05 1.15
N LYS A 131 -18.53 8.59 0.11
CA LYS A 131 -19.24 9.13 -1.07
C LYS A 131 -19.91 8.03 -1.89
N LEU A 132 -19.32 6.84 -1.94
CA LEU A 132 -19.81 5.69 -2.69
C LEU A 132 -20.93 4.93 -1.97
N ALA A 133 -21.02 5.05 -0.64
CA ALA A 133 -22.03 4.38 0.16
C ALA A 133 -23.45 4.91 -0.10
N SER A 134 -24.41 3.99 -0.31
CA SER A 134 -25.84 4.32 -0.40
C SER A 134 -26.50 4.39 0.97
N GLU A 135 -26.11 3.52 1.90
CA GLU A 135 -26.69 3.48 3.25
C GLU A 135 -26.31 4.72 4.07
N PRO A 136 -27.27 5.41 4.69
CA PRO A 136 -27.02 6.67 5.39
C PRO A 136 -26.11 6.48 6.61
N ASP A 137 -26.28 5.38 7.36
CA ASP A 137 -25.49 5.11 8.56
C ASP A 137 -24.03 4.77 8.22
N LEU A 138 -23.80 3.96 7.17
CA LEU A 138 -22.47 3.66 6.66
C LEU A 138 -21.75 4.92 6.15
N LYS A 139 -22.44 5.74 5.34
CA LYS A 139 -21.91 7.02 4.87
C LYS A 139 -21.51 7.93 6.02
N LYS A 140 -22.37 8.03 7.05
CA LYS A 140 -22.12 8.85 8.25
C LYS A 140 -20.93 8.33 9.04
N ALA A 141 -20.84 7.01 9.25
CA ALA A 141 -19.74 6.37 9.96
C ALA A 141 -18.40 6.66 9.26
N LEU A 142 -18.30 6.36 7.95
CA LEU A 142 -17.09 6.58 7.16
C LEU A 142 -16.67 8.05 7.14
N THR A 143 -17.62 8.97 6.98
CA THR A 143 -17.35 10.43 7.03
C THR A 143 -16.86 10.86 8.42
N THR A 144 -17.42 10.30 9.49
CA THR A 144 -17.02 10.61 10.87
C THR A 144 -15.62 10.10 11.15
N MET A 145 -15.33 8.86 10.76
CA MET A 145 -14.00 8.27 10.88
C MET A 145 -12.97 9.06 10.10
N SER A 146 -13.28 9.46 8.84
CA SER A 146 -12.42 10.32 8.04
C SER A 146 -12.07 11.62 8.76
N LYS A 147 -13.05 12.29 9.37
CA LYS A 147 -12.83 13.52 10.16
C LYS A 147 -11.99 13.26 11.40
N GLN A 148 -12.24 12.17 12.13
CA GLN A 148 -11.49 11.80 13.33
C GLN A 148 -10.02 11.52 12.99
N VAL A 149 -9.76 10.76 11.94
CA VAL A 149 -8.40 10.47 11.45
C VAL A 149 -7.73 11.76 10.94
N GLY A 150 -8.44 12.56 10.14
CA GLY A 150 -7.92 13.85 9.64
C GLY A 150 -7.58 14.84 10.75
N ALA A 151 -8.31 14.82 11.87
CA ALA A 151 -8.04 15.66 13.04
C ALA A 151 -6.72 15.32 13.75
N LEU A 152 -6.13 14.15 13.48
CA LEU A 152 -4.81 13.78 14.01
C LEU A 152 -3.70 14.65 13.43
N LYS A 153 -3.88 15.20 12.21
CA LYS A 153 -2.88 16.04 11.52
C LYS A 153 -1.48 15.39 11.48
N GLY A 154 -1.42 14.07 11.27
CA GLY A 154 -0.18 13.30 11.23
C GLY A 154 0.41 12.92 12.58
N ASP A 155 -0.26 13.24 13.68
CA ASP A 155 0.19 12.83 15.01
C ASP A 155 -0.39 11.47 15.39
N VAL A 156 0.25 10.40 14.90
CA VAL A 156 -0.15 9.01 15.21
C VAL A 156 0.06 8.63 16.68
N ARG A 157 0.78 9.43 17.48
CA ARG A 157 0.87 9.20 18.94
C ARG A 157 -0.48 9.40 19.62
N LYS A 158 -1.37 10.16 18.99
CA LYS A 158 -2.75 10.33 19.41
C LYS A 158 -3.65 9.15 19.00
N LEU A 159 -3.14 8.13 18.32
CA LEU A 159 -3.87 6.89 18.05
C LEU A 159 -3.42 5.81 19.04
N ASP A 160 -4.12 5.72 20.17
CA ASP A 160 -3.99 4.59 21.07
C ASP A 160 -4.85 3.40 20.60
N ALA A 161 -4.63 2.24 21.20
CA ALA A 161 -5.39 1.02 20.90
C ALA A 161 -6.90 1.20 21.12
N THR A 162 -7.29 2.03 22.09
CA THR A 162 -8.70 2.32 22.40
C THR A 162 -9.37 3.12 21.27
N ARG A 163 -8.68 4.12 20.71
CA ARG A 163 -9.18 4.91 19.57
C ARG A 163 -9.27 4.07 18.32
N LEU A 164 -8.27 3.22 18.05
CA LEU A 164 -8.33 2.27 16.93
C LEU A 164 -9.50 1.29 17.09
N ALA A 165 -9.69 0.72 18.29
CA ALA A 165 -10.83 -0.14 18.58
C ALA A 165 -12.17 0.61 18.46
N GLY A 166 -12.24 1.87 18.85
CA GLY A 166 -13.44 2.70 18.70
C GLY A 166 -13.78 3.01 17.23
N LEU A 167 -12.76 3.26 16.40
CA LEU A 167 -12.92 3.42 14.95
C LEU A 167 -13.44 2.11 14.32
N GLN A 168 -12.84 0.98 14.69
CA GLN A 168 -13.25 -0.35 14.25
C GLN A 168 -14.71 -0.63 14.66
N ALA A 169 -15.05 -0.43 15.92
CA ALA A 169 -16.41 -0.66 16.43
C ALA A 169 -17.45 0.25 15.75
N THR A 170 -17.07 1.49 15.42
CA THR A 170 -17.95 2.40 14.65
C THR A 170 -18.23 1.85 13.26
N LEU A 171 -17.20 1.31 12.59
CA LEU A 171 -17.35 0.66 11.29
C LEU A 171 -18.17 -0.62 11.40
N ASP A 172 -17.84 -1.52 12.34
CA ASP A 172 -18.51 -2.80 12.53
C ASP A 172 -20.01 -2.60 12.78
N LYS A 173 -20.38 -1.65 13.64
CA LYS A 173 -21.78 -1.29 13.88
C LYS A 173 -22.47 -0.81 12.60
N ALA A 174 -21.83 0.08 11.84
CA ALA A 174 -22.41 0.59 10.60
C ALA A 174 -22.50 -0.47 9.49
N CYS A 175 -21.69 -1.53 9.59
CA CYS A 175 -21.67 -2.68 8.72
C CYS A 175 -22.53 -3.86 9.21
N GLY A 176 -23.27 -3.69 10.30
CA GLY A 176 -24.16 -4.72 10.87
C GLY A 176 -23.43 -5.88 11.56
N LYS A 177 -22.18 -5.70 11.97
CA LYS A 177 -21.34 -6.71 12.64
C LYS A 177 -21.20 -6.51 14.16
N GLY A 178 -21.83 -5.48 14.74
CA GLY A 178 -21.65 -5.08 16.15
C GLY A 178 -22.94 -4.85 16.92
#